data_AF-A0A183NJF0-F1
#
_entry.id   AF-A0A183NJF0-F1
#
_cell.length_a   1.000
_cell.length_b   1.000
_cell.length_c   1.000
_cell.angle_alpha   90.00
_cell.angle_beta   90.00
_cell.angle_gamma   90.00
#
_symmetry.space_group_name_H-M   'P 1'
#
loop_
_entity.id
_entity.type
_entity.pdbx_description
1 polymer ?
#
loop_
_entity_poly.entity_id
_entity_poly.type
_entity_poly.pdbx_seq_one_letter_code
_entity_poly.pdbx_strand_id
1 'polypeptide(L)'
;MVEPTGTSVPANIARLGHHDRQARSPRQGCSFDRAFNYLLSNLVAVFPLEVAIRANRLDSIIDSIGLIPLSISTALVHALLPLIRAGSLLEIGNNVDSEKSDNPFGQVRMRLISNLCKAAQSPRIPSRCAAVACLILLLKHLKVSYCIP
;
A
#
# COMPACT_ATOMS: atom_id res chain seq x y z
N MET A 1 61.11 30.31 10.03
CA MET A 1 60.61 29.70 8.77
C MET A 1 60.49 28.21 9.06
N VAL A 2 59.27 27.70 9.20
CA VAL A 2 58.96 26.32 9.62
C VAL A 2 58.16 25.69 8.49
N GLU A 3 58.65 24.60 7.92
CA GLU A 3 57.92 23.78 6.93
C GLU A 3 56.74 23.06 7.62
N PRO A 4 55.58 22.90 6.94
CA PRO A 4 54.41 22.28 7.51
C PRO A 4 54.55 20.75 7.52
N THR A 5 54.51 20.19 8.73
CA THR A 5 54.36 18.78 9.07
C THR A 5 53.25 18.11 8.26
N GLY A 6 53.62 17.09 7.48
CA GLY A 6 52.70 16.27 6.70
C GLY A 6 51.57 15.68 7.54
N THR A 7 50.34 15.94 7.11
CA THR A 7 49.11 15.36 7.63
C THR A 7 49.04 13.87 7.27
N SER A 8 49.44 13.00 8.21
CA SER A 8 49.18 11.56 8.10
C SER A 8 47.73 11.29 8.46
N VAL A 9 46.92 11.07 7.43
CA VAL A 9 45.56 10.50 7.53
C VAL A 9 45.72 9.02 7.93
N PRO A 10 45.07 8.51 9.01
CA PRO A 10 45.17 7.11 9.33
C PRO A 10 44.42 6.27 8.30
N ALA A 11 45.18 5.46 7.55
CA ALA A 11 44.66 4.40 6.69
C ALA A 11 44.10 3.25 7.55
N ASN A 12 42.94 3.44 8.18
CA ASN A 12 42.22 2.38 8.90
C ASN A 12 40.94 1.96 8.16
N ILE A 13 41.01 1.79 6.83
CA ILE A 13 39.92 1.20 6.04
C ILE A 13 40.31 -0.19 5.49
N ALA A 14 41.60 -0.55 5.58
CA ALA A 14 42.06 -1.84 5.12
C ALA A 14 42.35 -2.74 6.33
N ARG A 15 41.35 -3.56 6.70
CA ARG A 15 41.44 -4.87 7.39
C ARG A 15 40.57 -4.99 8.65
N LEU A 16 39.29 -5.31 8.46
CA LEU A 16 38.59 -6.18 9.40
C LEU A 16 37.52 -7.02 8.68
N GLY A 17 37.87 -8.27 8.38
CA GLY A 17 36.99 -9.43 8.09
C GLY A 17 35.89 -9.22 7.03
N HIS A 18 35.89 -9.86 5.87
CA HIS A 18 35.72 -11.31 5.74
C HIS A 18 34.82 -11.96 6.81
N HIS A 19 33.75 -11.25 7.21
CA HIS A 19 32.55 -11.92 7.66
C HIS A 19 31.69 -12.19 6.45
N ASP A 20 31.81 -13.42 5.99
CA ASP A 20 30.82 -14.11 5.18
C ASP A 20 29.51 -14.19 5.97
N ARG A 21 28.79 -13.06 6.08
CA ARG A 21 27.37 -13.07 6.43
C ARG A 21 26.61 -13.42 5.16
N GLN A 22 26.77 -14.66 4.71
CA GLN A 22 25.66 -15.41 4.14
C GLN A 22 24.60 -15.60 5.22
N ALA A 23 23.87 -14.53 5.53
CA ALA A 23 22.66 -14.59 6.32
C ALA A 23 21.46 -14.36 5.39
N ARG A 24 21.06 -15.47 4.74
CA ARG A 24 19.74 -15.79 4.14
C ARG A 24 19.03 -14.72 3.30
N SER A 25 18.80 -15.06 2.04
CA SER A 25 17.58 -14.66 1.30
C SER A 25 16.81 -15.93 0.87
N PRO A 26 15.47 -15.88 0.74
CA PRO A 26 14.56 -14.77 0.99
C PRO A 26 13.86 -14.92 2.35
N ARG A 27 13.33 -13.80 2.86
CA ARG A 27 12.26 -13.84 3.85
C ARG A 27 11.21 -14.81 3.32
N GLN A 28 11.05 -15.97 3.97
CA GLN A 28 9.83 -16.74 3.94
C GLN A 28 8.74 -15.87 4.59
N GLY A 29 8.35 -14.80 3.90
CA GLY A 29 7.18 -14.02 4.22
C GLY A 29 5.99 -14.91 3.87
N CYS A 30 5.55 -15.65 4.88
CA CYS A 30 4.24 -16.24 5.07
C CYS A 30 3.56 -16.68 3.78
N SER A 31 3.54 -17.98 3.49
CA SER A 31 2.65 -18.58 2.46
C SER A 31 1.21 -18.04 2.56
N PHE A 32 0.79 -17.70 3.77
CA PHE A 32 -0.48 -17.05 4.08
C PHE A 32 -0.67 -15.69 3.38
N ASP A 33 0.31 -14.79 3.40
CA ASP A 33 0.18 -13.45 2.80
C ASP A 33 -0.02 -13.55 1.28
N ARG A 34 0.75 -14.45 0.64
CA ARG A 34 0.64 -14.71 -0.80
C ARG A 34 -0.67 -15.42 -1.14
N ALA A 35 -1.09 -16.41 -0.35
CA ALA A 35 -2.35 -17.12 -0.55
C ALA A 35 -3.57 -16.21 -0.38
N PHE A 36 -3.57 -15.37 0.67
CA PHE A 36 -4.60 -14.38 0.92
C PHE A 36 -4.69 -13.38 -0.23
N ASN A 37 -3.56 -12.80 -0.66
CA ASN A 37 -3.52 -11.85 -1.77
C ASN A 37 -4.00 -12.48 -3.09
N TYR A 38 -3.55 -13.70 -3.39
CA TYR A 38 -3.94 -14.41 -4.61
C TYR A 38 -5.45 -14.70 -4.64
N LEU A 39 -6.00 -15.18 -3.52
CA LEU A 39 -7.43 -15.46 -3.40
C LEU A 39 -8.26 -14.19 -3.57
N LEU A 40 -7.91 -13.11 -2.87
CA LEU A 40 -8.65 -11.84 -2.92
C LEU A 40 -8.56 -11.19 -4.29
N SER A 41 -7.37 -11.17 -4.89
CA SER A 41 -7.17 -10.59 -6.22
C SER A 41 -7.93 -11.36 -7.29
N ASN A 42 -7.93 -12.70 -7.22
CA ASN A 42 -8.72 -13.53 -8.14
C ASN A 42 -10.22 -13.33 -7.94
N LEU A 43 -10.68 -13.24 -6.70
CA LEU A 43 -12.09 -13.02 -6.40
C LEU A 43 -12.57 -11.67 -6.95
N VAL A 44 -11.79 -10.60 -6.74
CA VAL A 44 -12.08 -9.27 -7.28
C VAL A 44 -12.02 -9.26 -8.81
N ALA A 45 -11.09 -10.01 -9.41
CA ALA A 45 -10.94 -10.09 -10.86
C ALA A 45 -12.10 -10.83 -11.55
N VAL A 46 -12.61 -11.91 -10.95
CA VAL A 46 -13.68 -12.72 -11.54
C VAL A 46 -15.06 -12.16 -11.23
N PHE A 47 -15.29 -11.64 -10.02
CA PHE A 47 -16.60 -11.16 -9.57
C PHE A 47 -16.52 -9.76 -8.92
N PRO A 48 -16.12 -8.72 -9.66
CA PRO A 48 -15.87 -7.39 -9.10
C PRO A 48 -17.12 -6.74 -8.48
N LEU A 49 -18.29 -6.92 -9.11
CA LEU A 49 -19.55 -6.33 -8.63
C LEU A 49 -20.03 -6.98 -7.33
N GLU A 50 -20.05 -8.31 -7.27
CA GLU A 50 -20.41 -9.06 -6.06
C GLU A 50 -19.49 -8.72 -4.89
N VAL A 51 -18.18 -8.59 -5.14
CA VAL A 51 -17.24 -8.18 -4.10
C VAL A 51 -17.51 -6.74 -3.64
N ALA A 52 -17.80 -5.83 -4.56
CA ALA A 52 -18.11 -4.43 -4.22
C ALA A 52 -19.41 -4.32 -3.41
N ILE A 53 -20.47 -5.04 -3.77
CA ILE A 53 -21.74 -5.06 -3.04
C ILE A 53 -21.55 -5.65 -1.63
N ARG A 54 -20.71 -6.68 -1.51
CA ARG A 54 -20.40 -7.35 -0.23
C ARG A 54 -19.24 -6.71 0.53
N ALA A 55 -18.71 -5.58 0.06
CA ALA A 55 -17.53 -4.94 0.65
C ALA A 55 -17.75 -4.53 2.11
N ASN A 56 -19.00 -4.34 2.55
CA ASN A 56 -19.34 -4.12 3.97
C ASN A 56 -18.76 -5.21 4.89
N ARG A 57 -18.60 -6.46 4.40
CA ARG A 57 -18.00 -7.54 5.19
C ARG A 57 -16.50 -7.33 5.42
N LEU A 58 -15.85 -6.54 4.57
CA LEU A 58 -14.44 -6.17 4.69
C LEU A 58 -14.24 -4.96 5.60
N ASP A 59 -15.30 -4.27 6.06
CA ASP A 59 -15.19 -3.03 6.84
C ASP A 59 -14.30 -3.23 8.08
N SER A 60 -14.51 -4.30 8.84
CA SER A 60 -13.66 -4.64 10.01
C SER A 60 -12.17 -4.80 9.69
N ILE A 61 -11.84 -5.30 8.50
CA ILE A 61 -10.47 -5.49 8.01
C ILE A 61 -9.89 -4.14 7.55
N ILE A 62 -10.69 -3.34 6.84
CA ILE A 62 -10.33 -2.01 6.35
C ILE A 62 -10.13 -1.05 7.54
N ASP A 63 -10.97 -1.12 8.56
CA ASP A 63 -10.84 -0.36 9.82
C ASP A 63 -9.54 -0.72 10.56
N SER A 64 -9.12 -1.99 10.43
CA SER A 64 -7.90 -2.51 11.06
C SER A 64 -6.65 -2.36 10.19
N ILE A 65 -6.70 -1.66 9.05
CA ILE A 65 -5.61 -1.63 8.06
C ILE A 65 -4.29 -1.05 8.60
N GLY A 66 -4.35 -0.19 9.61
CA GLY A 66 -3.19 0.36 10.31
C GLY A 66 -2.65 -0.55 11.43
N LEU A 67 -3.36 -1.62 11.78
CA LEU A 67 -2.97 -2.54 12.85
C LEU A 67 -2.43 -3.88 12.30
N ILE A 68 -2.76 -4.22 11.07
CA ILE A 68 -2.27 -5.42 10.39
C ILE A 68 -0.85 -5.22 9.83
N PRO A 69 -0.08 -6.31 9.61
CA PRO A 69 1.22 -6.25 8.97
C PRO A 69 1.20 -5.51 7.63
N LEU A 70 2.26 -4.75 7.35
CA LEU A 70 2.41 -3.95 6.13
C LEU A 70 2.24 -4.78 4.84
N SER A 71 2.67 -6.05 4.85
CA SER A 71 2.51 -6.95 3.71
C SER A 71 1.03 -7.21 3.39
N ILE A 72 0.20 -7.39 4.43
CA ILE A 72 -1.22 -7.68 4.29
C ILE A 72 -2.00 -6.43 3.90
N SER A 73 -1.70 -5.28 4.51
CA SER A 73 -2.38 -4.02 4.15
C SER A 73 -2.10 -3.60 2.71
N THR A 74 -0.85 -3.67 2.25
CA THR A 74 -0.51 -3.34 0.85
C THR A 74 -1.09 -4.36 -0.13
N ALA A 75 -1.07 -5.65 0.21
CA ALA A 75 -1.72 -6.70 -0.58
C ALA A 75 -3.23 -6.51 -0.72
N LEU A 76 -3.92 -6.12 0.36
CA LEU A 76 -5.35 -5.83 0.35
C LEU A 76 -5.66 -4.66 -0.59
N VAL A 77 -4.88 -3.57 -0.50
CA VAL A 77 -5.07 -2.41 -1.38
C VAL A 77 -4.81 -2.76 -2.84
N HIS A 78 -3.78 -3.57 -3.13
CA HIS A 78 -3.54 -4.07 -4.49
C HIS A 78 -4.70 -4.92 -5.02
N ALA A 79 -5.26 -5.81 -4.21
CA ALA A 79 -6.38 -6.65 -4.62
C ALA A 79 -7.64 -5.82 -4.91
N LEU A 80 -7.89 -4.76 -4.14
CA LEU A 80 -9.05 -3.87 -4.31
C LEU A 80 -8.84 -2.80 -5.39
N LEU A 81 -7.63 -2.68 -5.96
CA LEU A 81 -7.29 -1.65 -6.93
C LEU A 81 -8.22 -1.58 -8.16
N PRO A 82 -8.67 -2.70 -8.76
CA PRO A 82 -9.65 -2.67 -9.85
C PRO A 82 -10.98 -2.01 -9.44
N LEU A 83 -11.44 -2.25 -8.21
CA LEU A 83 -12.67 -1.66 -7.67
C LEU A 83 -12.51 -0.15 -7.45
N ILE A 84 -11.35 0.25 -6.92
CA ILE A 84 -11.00 1.66 -6.68
C ILE A 84 -10.95 2.42 -8.01
N ARG A 85 -10.34 1.83 -9.05
CA ARG A 85 -10.29 2.41 -10.40
C ARG A 85 -11.67 2.54 -11.03
N ALA A 86 -12.49 1.50 -10.94
CA ALA A 86 -13.88 1.54 -11.40
C ALA A 86 -14.67 2.66 -10.69
N GLY A 87 -14.48 2.80 -9.37
CA GLY A 87 -15.05 3.92 -8.60
C GLY A 87 -14.49 5.29 -8.98
N SER A 88 -13.25 5.40 -9.46
CA SER A 88 -12.66 6.65 -9.97
C SER A 88 -13.27 7.10 -11.29
N LEU A 89 -13.49 6.17 -12.21
CA LEU A 89 -14.06 6.46 -13.53
C LEU A 89 -15.51 6.96 -13.42
N LEU A 90 -16.28 6.39 -12.49
CA LEU A 90 -17.69 6.73 -12.27
C LEU A 90 -17.90 8.10 -11.62
N GLU A 91 -16.93 8.63 -10.86
CA GLU A 91 -17.03 9.99 -10.31
C GLU A 91 -16.66 11.09 -11.31
N ILE A 92 -15.83 10.80 -12.32
CA ILE A 92 -15.50 11.76 -13.37
C ILE A 92 -16.70 12.01 -14.31
N GLY A 93 -17.60 11.02 -14.45
CA GLY A 93 -18.80 11.13 -15.29
C GLY A 93 -20.01 11.84 -14.66
N ASN A 94 -20.06 11.97 -13.33
CA ASN A 94 -21.26 12.41 -12.60
C ASN A 94 -21.19 13.87 -12.11
N ASN A 95 -20.65 14.77 -12.95
CA ASN A 95 -20.78 16.23 -12.74
C ASN A 95 -22.16 16.77 -13.14
N VAL A 96 -23.11 15.90 -13.47
CA VAL A 96 -24.48 16.26 -13.82
C VAL A 96 -25.40 15.52 -12.85
N ASP A 97 -25.95 16.31 -11.93
CA ASP A 97 -27.16 16.06 -11.13
C ASP A 97 -27.31 14.71 -10.42
N SER A 98 -27.00 14.76 -9.12
CA SER A 98 -27.81 14.23 -8.02
C SER A 98 -28.89 13.19 -8.39
N GLU A 99 -28.48 11.94 -8.50
CA GLU A 99 -29.13 10.89 -7.75
C GLU A 99 -28.06 10.08 -7.03
N LYS A 100 -28.29 9.87 -5.73
CA LYS A 100 -27.50 9.03 -4.84
C LYS A 100 -27.61 7.57 -5.30
N SER A 101 -27.07 7.27 -6.47
CA SER A 101 -26.79 5.90 -6.87
C SER A 101 -25.64 5.46 -5.99
N ASP A 102 -25.97 4.62 -5.01
CA ASP A 102 -25.04 4.01 -4.07
C ASP A 102 -24.10 3.07 -4.85
N ASN A 103 -23.19 3.64 -5.65
CA ASN A 103 -22.30 2.87 -6.49
C ASN A 103 -21.41 2.02 -5.56
N PRO A 104 -21.43 0.68 -5.68
CA PRO A 104 -20.75 -0.16 -4.71
C PRO A 104 -19.23 0.06 -4.78
N PHE A 105 -18.72 0.35 -5.99
CA PHE A 105 -17.29 0.64 -6.22
C PHE A 105 -16.82 1.94 -5.57
N GLY A 106 -17.58 3.04 -5.67
CA GLY A 106 -17.22 4.30 -5.02
C GLY A 106 -17.41 4.23 -3.51
N GLN A 107 -18.36 3.43 -3.01
CA GLN A 107 -18.44 3.13 -1.57
C GLN A 107 -17.18 2.41 -1.06
N VAL A 108 -16.71 1.35 -1.74
CA VAL A 108 -15.45 0.67 -1.38
C VAL A 108 -14.30 1.66 -1.35
N ARG A 109 -14.21 2.50 -2.39
CA ARG A 109 -13.16 3.52 -2.54
C ARG A 109 -13.21 4.52 -1.38
N MET A 110 -14.38 5.08 -1.09
CA MET A 110 -14.59 6.08 -0.04
C MET A 110 -14.18 5.54 1.33
N ARG A 111 -14.63 4.32 1.68
CA ARG A 111 -14.32 3.71 2.98
C ARG A 111 -12.84 3.41 3.12
N LEU A 112 -12.21 2.83 2.09
CA LEU A 112 -10.79 2.54 2.12
C LEU A 112 -9.96 3.82 2.29
N ILE A 113 -10.25 4.87 1.53
CA ILE A 113 -9.55 6.16 1.65
C ILE A 113 -9.78 6.78 3.03
N SER A 114 -11.02 6.80 3.52
CA SER A 114 -11.35 7.34 4.85
C SER A 114 -10.56 6.64 5.96
N ASN A 115 -10.51 5.31 5.92
CA ASN A 115 -9.79 4.52 6.92
C ASN A 115 -8.28 4.65 6.82
N LEU A 116 -7.72 4.75 5.61
CA LEU A 116 -6.31 5.08 5.43
C LEU A 116 -5.98 6.48 5.97
N CYS A 117 -6.82 7.49 5.73
CA CYS A 117 -6.64 8.82 6.28
C CYS A 117 -6.68 8.82 7.82
N LYS A 118 -7.65 8.11 8.42
CA LYS A 118 -7.71 7.93 9.89
C LYS A 118 -6.48 7.22 10.43
N ALA A 119 -6.04 6.14 9.79
CA ALA A 119 -4.87 5.37 10.18
C ALA A 119 -3.56 6.18 10.02
N ALA A 120 -3.49 7.10 9.06
CA ALA A 120 -2.36 8.02 8.86
C ALA A 120 -2.28 9.11 9.94
N GLN A 121 -3.40 9.43 10.58
CA GLN A 121 -3.46 10.36 11.72
C GLN A 121 -3.29 9.65 13.08
N SER A 122 -3.16 8.32 13.09
CA SER A 122 -2.99 7.54 14.30
C SER A 122 -1.72 7.92 15.07
N PRO A 123 -1.71 7.96 16.41
CA PRO A 123 -0.49 8.20 17.17
C PRO A 123 0.54 7.07 17.00
N ARG A 124 0.09 5.87 16.63
CA ARG A 124 0.95 4.68 16.47
C ARG A 124 1.77 4.78 15.19
N ILE A 125 3.11 4.81 15.34
CA ILE A 125 4.05 4.87 14.20
C ILE A 125 3.80 3.76 13.16
N PRO A 126 3.63 2.47 13.53
CA PRO A 126 3.41 1.42 12.55
C PRO A 126 2.15 1.62 11.71
N SER A 127 1.07 2.10 12.33
CA SER A 127 -0.21 2.40 11.66
C SER A 127 -0.05 3.51 10.64
N ARG A 128 0.65 4.59 11.00
CA ARG A 128 0.91 5.70 10.09
C ARG A 128 1.76 5.25 8.91
N CYS A 129 2.83 4.51 9.16
CA CYS A 129 3.71 4.00 8.10
C CYS A 129 2.94 3.09 7.12
N ALA A 130 2.09 2.19 7.63
CA ALA A 130 1.27 1.32 6.79
C ALA A 130 0.25 2.12 5.97
N ALA A 131 -0.46 3.06 6.60
CA ALA A 131 -1.44 3.90 5.93
C ALA A 131 -0.80 4.76 4.82
N VAL A 132 0.33 5.41 5.12
CA VAL A 132 1.06 6.24 4.15
C VAL A 132 1.59 5.39 2.99
N ALA A 133 2.11 4.19 3.25
CA ALA A 133 2.56 3.29 2.19
C ALA A 133 1.39 2.90 1.25
N CYS A 134 0.23 2.57 1.81
CA CYS A 134 -0.98 2.27 1.06
C CYS A 134 -1.48 3.49 0.26
N LEU A 135 -1.45 4.69 0.83
CA LEU A 135 -1.83 5.93 0.12
C LEU A 135 -0.87 6.26 -1.03
N ILE A 136 0.45 6.13 -0.83
CA ILE A 136 1.45 6.32 -1.90
C ILE A 136 1.22 5.32 -3.03
N LEU A 137 0.91 4.07 -2.70
CA LEU A 137 0.58 3.04 -3.67
C LEU A 137 -0.68 3.39 -4.47
N LEU A 138 -1.75 3.85 -3.81
CA LEU A 138 -2.94 4.34 -4.49
C LEU A 138 -2.63 5.50 -5.43
N LEU A 139 -1.86 6.49 -4.96
CA LEU A 139 -1.45 7.63 -5.77
C LEU A 139 -0.65 7.18 -7.00
N LYS A 140 0.28 6.25 -6.87
CA LYS A 140 1.02 5.67 -8.01
C LYS A 140 0.09 5.05 -9.04
N HIS A 141 -0.88 4.26 -8.60
CA HIS A 141 -1.75 3.52 -9.53
C HIS A 141 -2.88 4.36 -10.13
N LEU A 142 -3.29 5.43 -9.45
CA LEU A 142 -4.31 6.37 -9.93
C LEU A 142 -3.71 7.43 -10.86
N LYS A 143 -2.48 7.92 -10.61
CA LYS A 143 -1.78 8.83 -11.54
C LYS A 143 -1.57 8.19 -12.91
N VAL A 144 -1.29 6.89 -12.97
CA VAL A 144 -1.15 6.14 -14.23
C VAL A 144 -2.46 6.13 -15.03
N SER A 145 -3.63 6.28 -14.40
CA SER A 145 -4.91 6.38 -15.12
C SER A 145 -5.19 7.76 -15.75
N TYR A 146 -4.52 8.84 -15.31
CA TYR A 146 -4.62 10.17 -15.94
C TYR A 146 -3.61 10.39 -17.09
N CYS A 147 -2.77 9.39 -17.39
CA CYS A 147 -1.72 9.46 -18.40
C CYS A 147 -1.86 8.39 -19.50
N ILE A 148 -3.06 7.88 -19.75
CA ILE A 148 -3.34 7.04 -20.92
C ILE A 148 -4.16 7.90 -21.90
N PRO A 149 -3.57 8.40 -23.00
CA PRO A 149 -4.28 9.12 -24.05
C PRO A 149 -5.22 8.19 -24.84
#